data_AF-A0A5B7RCS3-F1
#
_entry.id   AF-A0A5B7RCS3-F1
#
_cell.length_a   1.000
_cell.length_b   1.000
_cell.length_c   1.000
_cell.angle_alpha   90.00
_cell.angle_beta   90.00
_cell.angle_gamma   90.00
#
_symmetry.space_group_name_H-M   'P 1'
#
loop_
_entity.id
_entity.type
_entity.pdbx_description
1 polymer ?
#
loop_
_entity_poly.entity_id
_entity_poly.type
_entity_poly.pdbx_seq_one_letter_code
_entity_poly.pdbx_strand_id
1 'polypeptide(L)'
;MRADGQADPDEGLGSPVKPAAPEPPAAQTSGLPVVPVVAEDHAQSAQAVGRSVTCPECGAVAEITVNRRESHDFCPRCDFPLFWTPAQLVLSDADSATQALRRLPGTGGRVTVGSVACPHCEEANPITGSLCLRCGGDLHPVAPPPAPAPVVVAPPPPVAEPERGIPLWWWVLGTITLFLLVAVVVVLLQG
;
A
#
# COMPACT_ATOMS: atom_id res chain seq x y z
N MET A 1 7.78 -62.30 -23.27
CA MET A 1 6.73 -62.86 -22.39
C MET A 1 6.47 -61.85 -21.29
N ARG A 2 5.18 -61.55 -21.07
CA ARG A 2 4.55 -60.73 -20.00
C ARG A 2 5.31 -60.75 -18.66
N ALA A 3 5.35 -59.62 -17.93
CA ALA A 3 4.21 -59.14 -17.14
C ALA A 3 4.48 -57.73 -16.59
N ASP A 4 3.43 -56.91 -16.71
CA ASP A 4 3.28 -55.55 -16.21
C ASP A 4 3.17 -55.52 -14.68
N GLY A 5 3.67 -54.46 -14.06
CA GLY A 5 3.62 -54.22 -12.61
C GLY A 5 3.42 -52.74 -12.32
N GLN A 6 2.25 -52.23 -12.73
CA GLN A 6 1.74 -50.89 -12.44
C GLN A 6 1.33 -50.83 -10.95
N ALA A 7 1.88 -49.88 -10.20
CA ALA A 7 1.39 -49.50 -8.88
C ALA A 7 1.09 -47.99 -8.89
N ASP A 8 -0.20 -47.67 -8.92
CA ASP A 8 -0.77 -46.34 -8.69
C ASP A 8 -0.76 -46.02 -7.18
N PRO A 9 -0.35 -44.82 -6.79
CA PRO A 9 -0.81 -44.20 -5.56
C PRO A 9 -1.67 -42.97 -5.89
N ASP A 10 -2.93 -43.20 -6.24
CA ASP A 10 -3.99 -42.18 -6.29
C ASP A 10 -4.95 -42.42 -5.12
N GLU A 11 -4.57 -41.99 -3.91
CA GLU A 11 -5.52 -41.84 -2.80
C GLU A 11 -5.20 -40.54 -2.03
N GLY A 12 -6.01 -39.51 -2.22
CA GLY A 12 -5.91 -38.31 -1.39
C GLY A 12 -6.50 -37.01 -1.92
N LEU A 13 -7.34 -37.01 -2.96
CA LEU A 13 -8.12 -35.83 -3.33
C LEU A 13 -9.32 -35.71 -2.38
N GLY A 14 -9.09 -35.04 -1.25
CA GLY A 14 -10.15 -34.57 -0.36
C GLY A 14 -11.14 -33.73 -1.16
N SER A 15 -12.41 -34.16 -1.15
CA SER A 15 -13.50 -33.37 -1.71
C SER A 15 -13.55 -32.01 -1.01
N PRO A 16 -13.67 -30.89 -1.74
CA PRO A 16 -13.95 -29.60 -1.12
C PRO A 16 -15.32 -29.69 -0.45
N VAL A 17 -15.34 -29.54 0.88
CA VAL A 17 -16.56 -29.32 1.64
C VAL A 17 -17.22 -28.06 1.08
N LYS A 18 -18.32 -28.24 0.35
CA LYS A 18 -19.17 -27.15 -0.13
C LYS A 18 -19.69 -26.38 1.10
N PRO A 19 -19.35 -25.09 1.28
CA PRO A 19 -19.91 -24.31 2.37
C PRO A 19 -21.42 -24.30 2.25
N ALA A 20 -22.12 -24.70 3.31
CA ALA A 20 -23.55 -24.59 3.42
C ALA A 20 -23.91 -23.11 3.20
N ALA A 21 -24.71 -22.84 2.18
CA ALA A 21 -25.31 -21.52 2.00
C ALA A 21 -26.14 -21.21 3.25
N PRO A 22 -26.02 -20.00 3.83
CA PRO A 22 -26.92 -19.60 4.92
C PRO A 22 -28.35 -19.62 4.39
N GLU A 23 -29.18 -20.41 5.07
CA GLU A 23 -30.61 -20.51 4.85
C GLU A 23 -31.23 -19.10 4.98
N PRO A 24 -32.00 -18.62 3.98
CA PRO A 24 -32.65 -17.32 4.09
C PRO A 24 -33.66 -17.36 5.25
N PRO A 25 -33.69 -16.36 6.13
CA PRO A 25 -34.68 -16.32 7.20
C PRO A 25 -36.07 -16.31 6.58
N ALA A 26 -36.92 -17.22 7.08
CA ALA A 26 -38.32 -17.36 6.69
C ALA A 26 -39.00 -15.99 6.59
N ALA A 27 -39.50 -15.68 5.39
CA ALA A 27 -40.35 -14.53 5.15
C ALA A 27 -41.61 -14.67 6.02
N GLN A 28 -41.64 -13.98 7.16
CA GLN A 28 -42.86 -13.82 7.94
C GLN A 28 -43.79 -12.91 7.14
N THR A 29 -44.74 -13.54 6.45
CA THR A 29 -45.88 -12.87 5.82
C THR A 29 -46.81 -12.38 6.93
N SER A 30 -46.46 -11.27 7.57
CA SER A 30 -47.36 -10.55 8.45
C SER A 30 -48.43 -9.88 7.58
N GLY A 31 -49.59 -10.52 7.49
CA GLY A 31 -50.79 -9.96 6.88
C GLY A 31 -51.18 -8.67 7.59
N LEU A 32 -51.04 -7.54 6.91
CA LEU A 32 -51.65 -6.28 7.31
C LEU A 32 -53.13 -6.29 6.90
N PRO A 33 -54.05 -5.80 7.75
CA PRO A 33 -55.44 -5.64 7.39
C PRO A 33 -55.59 -4.60 6.28
N VAL A 34 -56.22 -5.00 5.18
CA VAL A 34 -56.66 -4.11 4.10
C VAL A 34 -57.81 -3.26 4.65
N VAL A 35 -57.49 -2.03 5.05
CA VAL A 35 -58.51 -1.01 5.33
C VAL A 35 -58.91 -0.40 3.98
N PRO A 36 -60.20 -0.38 3.60
CA PRO A 36 -60.63 0.33 2.41
C PRO A 36 -60.44 1.83 2.62
N VAL A 37 -59.45 2.40 1.92
CA VAL A 37 -59.29 3.86 1.84
C VAL A 37 -60.40 4.39 0.96
N VAL A 38 -61.36 5.04 1.61
CA VAL A 38 -62.43 5.81 0.99
C VAL A 38 -61.80 6.89 0.12
N ALA A 39 -62.24 6.95 -1.14
CA ALA A 39 -61.86 7.97 -2.09
C ALA A 39 -62.50 9.30 -1.68
N GLU A 40 -61.76 10.12 -0.93
CA GLU A 40 -62.10 11.52 -0.68
C GLU A 40 -60.99 12.42 -1.23
N ASP A 41 -61.38 13.18 -2.25
CA ASP A 41 -60.89 14.51 -2.64
C ASP A 41 -59.41 14.84 -2.38
N HIS A 42 -58.54 14.42 -3.31
CA HIS A 42 -57.27 15.12 -3.55
C HIS A 42 -57.48 16.26 -4.56
N ALA A 43 -58.42 17.17 -4.27
CA ALA A 43 -58.60 18.44 -4.95
C ALA A 43 -57.69 19.54 -4.35
N GLN A 44 -56.56 19.16 -3.74
CA GLN A 44 -55.47 20.10 -3.44
C GLN A 44 -54.45 19.99 -4.57
N SER A 45 -54.81 20.63 -5.69
CA SER A 45 -53.90 21.17 -6.70
C SER A 45 -52.91 22.12 -6.03
N ALA A 46 -51.90 21.55 -5.38
CA ALA A 46 -50.60 22.19 -5.25
C ALA A 46 -50.15 22.47 -6.68
N GLN A 47 -50.01 23.75 -7.01
CA GLN A 47 -49.54 24.22 -8.30
C GLN A 47 -48.25 23.47 -8.67
N ALA A 48 -48.38 22.51 -9.58
CA ALA A 48 -47.26 21.84 -10.20
C ALA A 48 -46.51 22.91 -10.99
N VAL A 49 -45.37 23.36 -10.46
CA VAL A 49 -44.50 24.29 -11.17
C VAL A 49 -43.85 23.50 -12.30
N GLY A 50 -44.41 23.65 -13.51
CA GLY A 50 -43.81 23.19 -14.74
C GLY A 50 -42.46 23.87 -14.96
N ARG A 51 -41.48 23.12 -15.43
CA ARG A 51 -40.15 23.63 -15.79
C ARG A 51 -39.76 23.09 -17.15
N SER A 52 -39.21 23.98 -17.97
CA SER A 52 -38.62 23.59 -19.24
C SER A 52 -37.30 22.83 -19.04
N VAL A 53 -37.18 21.68 -19.67
CA VAL A 53 -35.99 20.83 -19.71
C VAL A 53 -35.69 20.47 -21.16
N THR A 54 -34.41 20.57 -21.53
CA THR A 54 -33.93 20.17 -22.86
C THR A 54 -33.49 18.71 -22.82
N CYS A 55 -34.04 17.90 -23.73
CA CYS A 55 -33.65 16.50 -23.90
C CYS A 55 -32.17 16.38 -24.28
N PRO A 56 -31.36 15.59 -23.54
CA PRO A 56 -29.93 15.43 -23.85
C PRO A 56 -29.67 14.61 -25.11
N GLU A 57 -30.60 13.72 -25.50
CA GLU A 57 -30.45 12.87 -26.69
C GLU A 57 -30.77 13.62 -27.99
N CYS A 58 -31.87 14.39 -28.01
CA CYS A 58 -32.40 14.95 -29.27
C CYS A 58 -32.56 16.47 -29.26
N GLY A 59 -32.26 17.15 -28.16
CA GLY A 59 -32.35 18.61 -28.02
C GLY A 59 -33.78 19.18 -27.96
N ALA A 60 -34.82 18.35 -27.95
CA ALA A 60 -36.20 18.83 -27.84
C ALA A 60 -36.44 19.44 -26.45
N VAL A 61 -37.15 20.56 -26.39
CA VAL A 61 -37.54 21.20 -25.12
C VAL A 61 -38.94 20.75 -24.76
N ALA A 62 -39.12 20.26 -23.54
CA ALA A 62 -40.43 19.91 -23.00
C ALA A 62 -40.58 20.45 -21.57
N GLU A 63 -41.83 20.59 -21.13
CA GLU A 63 -42.17 21.06 -19.79
C GLU A 63 -42.44 19.84 -18.89
N ILE A 64 -41.77 19.77 -17.74
CA ILE A 64 -41.92 18.70 -16.75
C ILE A 64 -42.30 19.27 -15.38
N THR A 65 -42.99 18.47 -14.56
CA THR A 65 -43.32 18.89 -13.19
C THR A 65 -42.17 18.59 -12.24
N VAL A 66 -41.51 19.62 -11.68
CA VAL A 66 -40.22 19.49 -10.94
C VAL A 66 -40.28 18.66 -9.65
N ASN A 67 -41.45 18.20 -9.23
CA ASN A 67 -41.61 17.50 -7.95
C ASN A 67 -42.48 16.25 -8.03
N ARG A 68 -42.75 15.76 -9.25
CA ARG A 68 -43.41 14.48 -9.48
C ARG A 68 -42.68 13.73 -10.58
N ARG A 69 -42.76 12.40 -10.52
CA ARG A 69 -42.28 11.51 -11.58
C ARG A 69 -43.52 10.96 -12.25
N GLU A 70 -44.03 11.67 -13.25
CA GLU A 70 -45.23 11.27 -13.94
C GLU A 70 -44.86 10.53 -15.23
N SER A 71 -45.66 9.53 -15.60
CA SER A 71 -45.38 8.70 -16.77
C SER A 71 -45.46 9.44 -18.10
N HIS A 72 -45.82 10.72 -18.09
CA HIS A 72 -45.85 11.58 -19.27
C HIS A 72 -44.61 12.50 -19.38
N ASP A 73 -43.69 12.47 -18.41
CA ASP A 73 -42.43 13.24 -18.43
C ASP A 73 -41.37 12.57 -19.34
N PHE A 74 -41.78 12.16 -20.54
CA PHE A 74 -40.92 11.59 -21.58
C PHE A 74 -40.74 12.57 -22.73
N CYS A 75 -39.59 12.52 -23.38
CA CYS A 75 -39.34 13.35 -24.54
C CYS A 75 -40.26 12.90 -25.70
N PRO A 76 -41.11 13.78 -26.25
CA PRO A 76 -42.07 13.40 -27.29
C PRO A 76 -41.42 13.00 -28.63
N ARG A 77 -40.10 13.22 -28.77
CA ARG A 77 -39.35 12.96 -30.01
C ARG A 77 -38.54 11.66 -29.99
N CYS A 78 -38.07 11.22 -28.83
CA CYS A 78 -37.17 10.07 -28.70
C CYS A 78 -37.46 9.18 -27.48
N ASP A 79 -38.54 9.44 -26.75
CA ASP A 79 -38.98 8.68 -25.58
C ASP A 79 -37.93 8.62 -24.44
N PHE A 80 -37.05 9.64 -24.39
CA PHE A 80 -36.08 9.77 -23.32
C PHE A 80 -36.78 10.23 -22.02
N PRO A 81 -36.55 9.57 -20.86
CA PRO A 81 -37.16 9.93 -19.58
C PRO A 81 -36.59 11.26 -19.04
N LEU A 82 -37.31 12.37 -19.24
CA LEU A 82 -36.79 13.71 -18.96
C LEU A 82 -36.64 14.00 -17.46
N PHE A 83 -37.39 13.32 -16.61
CA PHE A 83 -37.30 13.43 -15.15
C PHE A 83 -35.96 12.95 -14.56
N TRP A 84 -35.11 12.25 -15.33
CA TRP A 84 -33.72 11.95 -14.94
C TRP A 84 -32.72 12.99 -15.42
N THR A 85 -33.12 13.89 -16.31
CA THR A 85 -32.23 14.94 -16.80
C THR A 85 -32.03 15.96 -15.67
N PRO A 86 -30.78 16.25 -15.27
CA PRO A 86 -30.52 17.30 -14.30
C PRO A 86 -30.98 18.63 -14.90
N ALA A 87 -31.99 19.25 -14.28
CA ALA A 87 -32.65 20.41 -14.87
C ALA A 87 -31.74 21.65 -14.98
N GLN A 88 -30.62 21.66 -14.23
CA GLN A 88 -29.45 22.51 -14.46
C GLN A 88 -28.22 21.81 -13.86
N LEU A 89 -27.14 21.69 -14.63
CA LEU A 89 -25.82 21.46 -14.05
C LEU A 89 -25.34 22.80 -13.47
N VAL A 90 -25.58 23.03 -12.19
CA VAL A 90 -24.90 24.10 -11.47
C VAL A 90 -23.46 23.66 -11.29
N LEU A 91 -22.54 24.12 -12.14
CA LEU A 91 -21.12 24.04 -11.85
C LEU A 91 -20.88 24.86 -10.59
N SER A 92 -20.87 24.18 -9.45
CA SER A 92 -20.68 24.82 -8.16
C SER A 92 -19.17 24.98 -7.94
N ASP A 93 -18.76 26.16 -7.47
CA ASP A 93 -17.35 26.50 -7.25
C ASP A 93 -16.62 25.49 -6.36
N ALA A 94 -15.28 25.42 -6.48
CA ALA A 94 -14.43 24.40 -5.84
C ALA A 94 -14.67 24.20 -4.32
N ASP A 95 -15.11 25.24 -3.61
CA ASP A 95 -15.44 25.17 -2.18
C ASP A 95 -16.66 24.29 -1.88
N SER A 96 -17.67 24.28 -2.76
CA SER A 96 -18.87 23.46 -2.61
C SER A 96 -18.61 21.97 -2.84
N ALA A 97 -17.60 21.62 -3.65
CA ALA A 97 -17.19 20.24 -3.88
C ALA A 97 -16.64 19.60 -2.60
N THR A 98 -15.89 20.36 -1.79
CA THR A 98 -15.42 19.90 -0.48
C THR A 98 -16.57 19.66 0.51
N GLN A 99 -17.63 20.45 0.40
CA GLN A 99 -18.82 20.33 1.25
C GLN A 99 -19.74 19.18 0.80
N ALA A 100 -19.81 18.91 -0.51
CA ALA A 100 -20.50 17.76 -1.09
C ALA A 100 -19.82 16.43 -0.71
N LEU A 101 -18.48 16.40 -0.68
CA LEU A 101 -17.70 15.25 -0.19
C LEU A 101 -18.00 14.93 1.29
N ARG A 102 -18.31 15.93 2.12
CA ARG A 102 -18.67 15.74 3.54
C ARG A 102 -20.13 15.30 3.77
N ARG A 103 -21.00 15.42 2.77
CA ARG A 103 -22.44 15.13 2.88
C ARG A 103 -22.87 13.85 2.16
N LEU A 104 -21.96 13.14 1.52
CA LEU A 104 -22.25 11.83 0.91
C LEU A 104 -22.37 10.76 2.03
N PRO A 105 -23.58 10.27 2.34
CA PRO A 105 -23.75 9.19 3.31
C PRO A 105 -23.03 7.93 2.76
N GLY A 106 -22.01 7.48 3.46
CA GLY A 106 -21.27 6.26 3.12
C GLY A 106 -19.93 6.44 2.42
N THR A 107 -19.54 7.65 1.97
CA THR A 107 -18.17 7.89 1.44
C THR A 107 -17.22 8.47 2.49
N GLY A 108 -17.76 9.12 3.54
CA GLY A 108 -16.97 9.72 4.63
C GLY A 108 -16.24 8.74 5.56
N GLY A 109 -16.50 7.42 5.45
CA GLY A 109 -15.86 6.39 6.28
C GLY A 109 -14.82 5.52 5.57
N ARG A 110 -14.65 5.69 4.25
CA ARG A 110 -13.66 4.94 3.45
C ARG A 110 -12.88 5.83 2.49
N VAL A 111 -12.62 7.07 2.90
CA VAL A 111 -11.43 7.73 2.36
C VAL A 111 -10.26 6.94 2.93
N THR A 112 -9.77 5.95 2.19
CA THR A 112 -8.49 5.31 2.47
C THR A 112 -7.48 6.45 2.48
N VAL A 113 -7.08 6.87 3.68
CA VAL A 113 -6.09 7.92 3.88
C VAL A 113 -4.76 7.35 3.42
N GLY A 114 -4.53 7.50 2.11
CA GLY A 114 -3.40 6.94 1.39
C GLY A 114 -3.62 5.52 0.87
N SER A 115 -2.90 5.24 -0.22
CA SER A 115 -2.77 3.92 -0.82
C SER A 115 -1.29 3.62 -1.04
N VAL A 116 -0.93 2.34 -0.97
CA VAL A 116 0.41 1.86 -1.32
C VAL A 116 0.32 1.05 -2.61
N ALA A 117 1.22 1.28 -3.55
CA ALA A 117 1.29 0.50 -4.78
C ALA A 117 1.95 -0.85 -4.50
N CYS A 118 1.37 -1.94 -5.00
CA CYS A 118 1.96 -3.26 -4.87
C CYS A 118 3.29 -3.35 -5.65
N PRO A 119 4.40 -3.81 -5.04
CA PRO A 119 5.70 -3.90 -5.73
C PRO A 119 5.74 -4.97 -6.84
N HIS A 120 4.73 -5.84 -6.91
CA HIS A 120 4.65 -6.92 -7.89
C HIS A 120 3.75 -6.60 -9.10
N CYS A 121 2.65 -5.87 -8.90
CA CYS A 121 1.64 -5.63 -9.95
C CYS A 121 1.08 -4.21 -9.99
N GLU A 122 1.62 -3.28 -9.20
CA GLU A 122 1.27 -1.85 -9.14
C GLU A 122 -0.18 -1.53 -8.73
N GLU A 123 -0.96 -2.54 -8.32
CA GLU A 123 -2.32 -2.32 -7.82
C GLU A 123 -2.30 -1.44 -6.56
N ALA A 124 -3.25 -0.49 -6.48
CA ALA A 124 -3.40 0.38 -5.31
C ALA A 124 -4.04 -0.38 -4.15
N ASN A 125 -3.34 -0.46 -3.02
CA ASN A 125 -3.76 -1.21 -1.84
C ASN A 125 -3.94 -0.29 -0.62
N PRO A 126 -4.75 -0.67 0.38
CA PRO A 126 -4.84 0.10 1.63
C PRO A 126 -3.48 0.11 2.35
N ILE A 127 -3.09 1.25 2.94
CA ILE A 127 -1.81 1.38 3.69
C ILE A 127 -1.71 0.38 4.86
N THR A 128 -2.84 -0.03 5.43
CA THR A 128 -2.88 -1.01 6.53
C THR A 128 -2.84 -2.47 6.06
N GLY A 129 -2.83 -2.73 4.74
CA GLY A 129 -2.77 -4.09 4.19
C GLY A 129 -1.36 -4.68 4.25
N SER A 130 -1.24 -5.98 4.55
CA SER A 130 0.02 -6.73 4.40
C SER A 130 0.13 -7.45 3.06
N LEU A 131 -1.00 -7.77 2.41
CA LEU A 131 -1.05 -8.52 1.16
C LEU A 131 -1.79 -7.73 0.08
N CYS A 132 -1.36 -7.90 -1.16
CA CYS A 132 -2.00 -7.30 -2.33
C CYS A 132 -3.37 -7.91 -2.60
N LEU A 133 -4.38 -7.08 -2.78
CA LEU A 133 -5.76 -7.49 -3.11
C LEU A 133 -5.89 -8.20 -4.46
N ARG A 134 -4.95 -7.99 -5.39
CA ARG A 134 -4.99 -8.56 -6.74
C ARG A 134 -4.10 -9.79 -6.90
N CYS A 135 -2.83 -9.70 -6.51
CA CYS A 135 -1.88 -10.81 -6.71
C CYS A 135 -1.55 -11.59 -5.42
N GLY A 136 -1.97 -11.13 -4.25
CA GLY A 136 -1.64 -11.76 -2.96
C GLY A 136 -0.19 -11.57 -2.50
N GLY A 137 0.65 -10.84 -3.23
CA GLY A 137 2.04 -10.57 -2.85
C GLY A 137 2.17 -9.64 -1.63
N ASP A 138 3.29 -9.72 -0.92
CA ASP A 138 3.56 -8.90 0.26
C ASP A 138 3.74 -7.42 -0.13
N LEU A 139 3.09 -6.52 0.60
CA LEU A 139 3.18 -5.07 0.39
C LEU A 139 4.40 -4.45 1.09
N HIS A 140 5.00 -5.15 2.07
CA HIS A 140 6.09 -4.65 2.90
C HIS A 140 7.26 -5.67 2.94
N PRO A 141 7.92 -5.93 1.80
CA PRO A 141 9.04 -6.86 1.77
C PRO A 141 10.15 -6.36 2.71
N VAL A 142 10.50 -7.19 3.70
CA VAL A 142 11.63 -6.91 4.59
C VAL A 142 12.90 -6.99 3.76
N ALA A 143 13.67 -5.91 3.73
CA ALA A 143 14.97 -5.91 3.08
C ALA A 143 15.84 -7.02 3.68
N PRO A 144 16.56 -7.81 2.87
CA PRO A 144 17.45 -8.83 3.39
C PRO A 144 18.47 -8.19 4.34
N PRO A 145 18.88 -8.89 5.40
CA PRO A 145 19.87 -8.35 6.33
C PRO A 145 21.13 -7.96 5.56
N PRO A 146 21.79 -6.86 5.95
CA PRO A 146 23.01 -6.43 5.28
C PRO A 146 24.04 -7.56 5.34
N ALA A 147 24.75 -7.76 4.23
CA ALA A 147 25.84 -8.73 4.18
C ALA A 147 26.84 -8.42 5.31
N PRO A 148 27.43 -9.44 5.97
CA PRO A 148 28.42 -9.22 7.00
C PRO A 148 29.57 -8.38 6.42
N ALA A 149 29.95 -7.32 7.13
CA ALA A 149 31.09 -6.52 6.74
C ALA A 149 32.33 -7.43 6.62
N PRO A 150 33.17 -7.24 5.59
CA PRO A 150 34.39 -8.03 5.49
C PRO A 150 35.23 -7.80 6.75
N VAL A 151 35.53 -8.88 7.47
CA VAL A 151 36.43 -8.83 8.62
C VAL A 151 37.83 -8.51 8.07
N VAL A 152 38.24 -7.26 8.20
CA VAL A 152 39.61 -6.84 7.91
C VAL A 152 40.48 -7.45 9.01
N VAL A 153 41.12 -8.58 8.70
CA VAL A 153 42.16 -9.15 9.57
C VAL A 153 43.29 -8.13 9.61
N ALA A 154 43.52 -7.54 10.78
CA ALA A 154 44.66 -6.65 10.96
C ALA A 154 45.94 -7.42 10.57
N PRO A 155 46.85 -6.81 9.79
CA PRO A 155 48.13 -7.45 9.49
C PRO A 155 48.83 -7.83 10.80
N PRO A 156 49.55 -8.96 10.84
CA PRO A 156 50.28 -9.38 12.03
C PRO A 156 51.20 -8.24 12.50
N PRO A 157 51.42 -8.10 13.82
CA PRO A 157 52.32 -7.09 14.34
C PRO A 157 53.69 -7.24 13.65
N PRO A 158 54.37 -6.12 13.33
CA PRO A 158 55.68 -6.18 12.71
C PRO A 158 56.60 -7.01 13.59
N VAL A 159 57.31 -7.96 12.98
CA VAL A 159 58.37 -8.72 13.66
C VAL A 159 59.36 -7.69 14.19
N ALA A 160 59.64 -7.73 15.49
CA ALA A 160 60.61 -6.84 16.11
C ALA A 160 61.93 -6.94 15.34
N GLU A 161 62.40 -5.82 14.79
CA GLU A 161 63.71 -5.77 14.16
C GLU A 161 64.77 -6.14 15.20
N PRO A 162 65.77 -6.96 14.84
CA PRO A 162 66.83 -7.32 15.77
C PRO A 162 67.54 -6.05 16.23
N GLU A 163 67.64 -5.87 17.56
CA GLU A 163 68.37 -4.75 18.14
C GLU A 163 69.80 -4.75 17.57
N ARG A 164 70.18 -3.62 16.96
CA ARG A 164 71.50 -3.47 16.34
C ARG A 164 72.54 -3.40 17.46
N GLY A 165 73.09 -4.55 17.83
CA GLY A 165 74.11 -4.65 18.86
C GLY A 165 75.31 -3.76 18.55
N ILE A 166 75.89 -3.15 19.59
CA ILE A 166 77.11 -2.34 19.46
C ILE A 166 78.21 -3.23 18.91
N PRO A 167 78.87 -2.87 17.79
CA PRO A 167 79.81 -3.75 17.16
C PRO A 167 81.10 -3.85 18.00
N LEU A 168 81.67 -5.05 18.03
CA LEU A 168 82.75 -5.44 18.95
C LEU A 168 84.00 -4.54 18.87
N TRP A 169 84.25 -3.89 17.73
CA TRP A 169 85.37 -2.96 17.55
C TRP A 169 85.25 -1.68 18.42
N TRP A 170 84.03 -1.27 18.78
CA TRP A 170 83.85 -0.14 19.72
C TRP A 170 84.39 -0.48 21.11
N TRP A 171 84.21 -1.73 21.57
CA TRP A 171 84.80 -2.20 22.81
C TRP A 171 86.33 -2.20 22.72
N VAL A 172 86.88 -2.68 21.61
CA VAL A 172 88.34 -2.67 21.38
C VAL A 172 88.89 -1.26 21.43
N LEU A 173 88.31 -0.30 20.69
CA LEU A 173 88.73 1.11 20.73
C LEU A 173 88.62 1.71 22.14
N GLY A 174 87.54 1.43 22.85
CA GLY A 174 87.35 1.89 24.23
C GLY A 174 88.46 1.38 25.14
N THR A 175 88.80 0.09 25.06
CA THR A 175 89.87 -0.50 25.88
C THR A 175 91.25 0.06 25.54
N ILE A 176 91.59 0.24 24.26
CA ILE A 176 92.87 0.82 23.82
C ILE A 176 92.99 2.27 24.31
N THR A 177 91.93 3.07 24.13
CA THR A 177 91.90 4.47 24.55
C THR A 177 92.08 4.59 26.06
N LEU A 178 91.39 3.76 26.84
CA LEU A 178 91.55 3.70 28.29
C LEU A 178 92.98 3.33 28.70
N PHE A 179 93.57 2.33 28.04
CA PHE A 179 94.93 1.88 28.34
C PHE A 179 95.98 2.96 28.07
N LEU A 180 95.85 3.68 26.95
CA LEU A 180 96.72 4.80 26.61
C LEU A 180 96.60 5.94 27.63
N LEU A 181 95.37 6.27 28.06
CA LEU A 181 95.14 7.30 29.07
C LEU A 181 95.81 6.93 30.40
N VAL A 182 95.65 5.68 30.86
CA VAL A 182 96.32 5.17 32.07
C VAL A 182 97.84 5.25 31.92
N ALA A 183 98.40 4.83 30.78
CA ALA A 183 99.84 4.91 30.54
C ALA A 183 100.37 6.35 30.59
N VAL A 184 99.65 7.31 30.00
CA VAL A 184 100.00 8.74 30.06
C VAL A 184 99.99 9.24 31.50
N VAL A 185 98.97 8.90 32.30
CA VAL A 185 98.91 9.28 33.72
C VAL A 185 100.08 8.69 34.50
N VAL A 186 100.42 7.42 34.30
CA VAL A 186 101.57 6.78 34.97
C VAL A 186 102.88 7.48 34.62
N VAL A 187 103.10 7.82 33.35
CA VAL A 187 104.31 8.55 32.91
C VAL A 187 104.37 9.94 33.56
N LEU A 188 103.26 10.66 33.63
CA LEU A 188 103.17 11.98 34.29
C LEU A 188 103.38 11.91 35.81
N LEU A 189 103.09 10.77 36.45
CA LEU A 189 103.35 10.57 37.87
C LEU A 189 104.78 10.11 38.17
N GLN A 190 105.52 9.62 37.16
CA GLN A 190 106.89 9.12 37.31
C GLN A 190 107.97 10.13 36.89
N GLY A 191 107.62 11.17 36.14
CA GLY A 191 108.52 12.25 35.71
C GLY A 191 108.39 13.49 36.57
#